data_AF-A0A655F586-F1
#
_entry.id   AF-A0A655F586-F1
#
_cell.length_a   1.000
_cell.length_b   1.000
_cell.length_c   1.000
_cell.angle_alpha   90.00
_cell.angle_beta   90.00
_cell.angle_gamma   90.00
#
_symmetry.space_group_name_H-M   'P 1'
#
loop_
_entity.id
_entity.type
_entity.pdbx_description
1 polymer ?
#
loop_
_entity_poly.entity_id
_entity_poly.type
_entity_poly.pdbx_seq_one_letter_code
_entity_poly.pdbx_strand_id
1 'polypeptide(L)'
;MGKPFLTYTQQTRAVADGKPLHSETGYLRVCRPGCVELVLAHPSGITEIEVGTYSVTGDVIELELSTRADGSIGLAPTAKEVTALDRSYRIDGDELSYSLQMRAVGQPLQDHLAAVLHRQR
;
A
#
# COMPACT_ATOMS: atom_id res chain seq x y z
N MET A 1 -4.12 -19.39 -9.12
CA MET A 1 -3.36 -18.48 -10.01
C MET A 1 -1.88 -18.71 -9.74
N GLY A 2 -1.09 -19.18 -10.71
CA GLY A 2 0.35 -19.48 -10.58
C GLY A 2 1.25 -18.47 -11.29
N LYS A 3 0.81 -17.21 -11.34
CA LYS A 3 1.53 -16.09 -12.00
C LYS A 3 2.34 -15.31 -10.95
N PRO A 4 3.35 -14.52 -11.34
CA PRO A 4 4.26 -13.83 -10.41
C PRO A 4 3.63 -12.57 -9.77
N PHE A 5 2.48 -12.74 -9.11
CA PHE A 5 1.82 -11.69 -8.34
C PHE A 5 0.91 -12.27 -7.25
N LEU A 6 0.66 -11.46 -6.22
CA LEU A 6 -0.36 -11.70 -5.20
C LEU A 6 -1.60 -10.85 -5.50
N THR A 7 -2.77 -11.39 -5.19
CA THR A 7 -3.99 -10.59 -5.09
C THR A 7 -4.03 -9.92 -3.72
N TYR A 8 -4.40 -8.65 -3.69
CA TYR A 8 -4.46 -7.86 -2.46
C TYR A 8 -5.80 -7.14 -2.33
N THR A 9 -6.38 -7.21 -1.14
CA THR A 9 -7.61 -6.49 -0.78
C THR A 9 -7.52 -6.04 0.67
N GLN A 10 -7.87 -4.79 0.94
CA GLN A 10 -7.95 -4.24 2.29
C GLN A 10 -9.29 -3.53 2.49
N GLN A 11 -9.93 -3.78 3.62
CA GLN A 11 -11.13 -3.08 4.06
C GLN A 11 -10.95 -2.61 5.50
N THR A 12 -11.23 -1.33 5.74
CA THR A 12 -11.14 -0.72 7.06
C THR A 12 -12.51 -0.24 7.52
N ARG A 13 -12.66 -0.09 8.84
CA ARG A 13 -13.88 0.41 9.46
C ARG A 13 -13.54 1.23 10.69
N ALA A 14 -14.44 2.13 11.06
CA ALA A 14 -14.31 2.90 12.29
C ALA A 14 -14.37 1.97 13.52
N VAL A 15 -13.49 2.21 14.49
CA VAL A 15 -13.45 1.43 15.74
C VAL A 15 -14.74 1.62 16.55
N ALA A 16 -15.27 2.84 16.55
CA ALA A 16 -16.40 3.23 17.40
C ALA A 16 -17.72 2.54 17.02
N ASP A 17 -18.03 2.44 15.73
CA ASP A 17 -19.34 1.99 15.24
C ASP A 17 -19.28 0.97 14.10
N GLY A 18 -18.08 0.56 13.68
CA GLY A 18 -17.89 -0.43 12.63
C GLY A 18 -18.28 0.03 11.23
N LYS A 19 -18.60 1.32 11.02
CA LYS A 19 -18.92 1.82 9.68
C LYS A 19 -17.71 1.68 8.75
N PRO A 20 -17.93 1.27 7.48
CA PRO A 20 -16.87 1.20 6.49
C PRO A 20 -16.15 2.54 6.33
N LEU A 21 -14.82 2.50 6.29
CA LEU A 21 -13.97 3.63 5.96
C LEU A 21 -13.30 3.37 4.60
N HIS A 22 -11.98 3.48 4.54
CA HIS A 22 -11.22 3.25 3.32
C HIS A 22 -11.19 1.75 2.96
N SER A 23 -11.11 1.48 1.66
CA SER A 23 -10.78 0.17 1.12
C SER A 23 -9.84 0.33 -0.08
N GLU A 24 -9.04 -0.67 -0.38
CA GLU A 24 -8.20 -0.70 -1.58
C GLU A 24 -8.10 -2.13 -2.09
N THR A 25 -7.91 -2.28 -3.40
CA THR A 25 -7.85 -3.59 -4.05
C THR A 25 -6.91 -3.56 -5.23
N GLY A 26 -6.22 -4.67 -5.47
CA GLY A 26 -5.37 -4.82 -6.64
C GLY A 26 -4.36 -5.95 -6.50
N TYR A 27 -3.13 -5.70 -6.90
CA TYR A 27 -2.10 -6.73 -7.06
C TYR A 27 -0.74 -6.26 -6.59
N LEU A 28 0.00 -7.14 -5.89
CA LEU A 28 1.42 -6.98 -5.63
C LEU A 28 2.20 -7.89 -6.57
N ARG A 29 2.84 -7.32 -7.58
CA ARG A 29 3.58 -8.04 -8.62
C ARG A 29 5.06 -8.10 -8.27
N VAL A 30 5.71 -9.19 -8.64
CA VAL A 30 7.18 -9.30 -8.58
C VAL A 30 7.72 -9.15 -10.01
N CYS A 31 8.25 -7.96 -10.34
CA CYS A 31 8.83 -7.63 -11.65
C CYS A 31 10.06 -8.51 -11.97
N ARG A 32 10.83 -8.80 -10.93
CA ARG A 32 11.97 -9.72 -10.84
C ARG A 32 12.27 -9.95 -9.35
N PRO A 33 12.96 -11.02 -8.93
CA PRO A 33 13.32 -11.21 -7.53
C PRO A 33 13.94 -9.93 -6.92
N GLY A 34 13.44 -9.50 -5.77
CA GLY A 34 13.83 -8.26 -5.08
C GLY A 34 13.18 -6.97 -5.58
N CYS A 35 12.33 -7.01 -6.62
CA CYS A 35 11.62 -5.87 -7.20
C CYS A 35 10.11 -6.10 -7.13
N VAL A 36 9.35 -5.07 -6.74
CA VAL A 36 7.89 -5.13 -6.64
C VAL A 36 7.19 -3.94 -7.30
N GLU A 37 6.00 -4.21 -7.83
CA GLU A 37 5.02 -3.22 -8.30
C GLU A 37 3.70 -3.47 -7.56
N LEU A 38 3.25 -2.52 -6.74
CA LEU A 38 1.95 -2.55 -6.08
C LEU A 38 0.97 -1.71 -6.90
N VAL A 39 -0.07 -2.34 -7.45
CA VAL A 39 -1.05 -1.71 -8.34
C VAL A 39 -2.42 -1.73 -7.65
N LEU A 40 -2.97 -0.57 -7.34
CA LEU A 40 -4.19 -0.42 -6.55
C LEU A 40 -5.23 0.49 -7.18
N ALA A 41 -6.49 0.18 -6.87
CA ALA A 41 -7.63 1.06 -7.05
C ALA A 41 -8.25 1.42 -5.71
N HIS A 42 -8.60 2.70 -5.56
CA HIS A 42 -9.22 3.26 -4.35
C HIS A 42 -10.65 3.75 -4.67
N PRO A 43 -11.63 3.54 -3.78
CA PRO A 43 -13.00 3.99 -3.98
C PRO A 43 -13.14 5.52 -3.97
N SER A 44 -12.09 6.24 -3.56
CA SER A 44 -12.00 7.71 -3.62
C SER A 44 -11.79 8.27 -5.03
N GLY A 45 -11.72 7.41 -6.05
CA GLY A 45 -11.45 7.82 -7.43
C GLY A 45 -9.97 7.99 -7.73
N ILE A 46 -9.10 7.25 -7.04
CA ILE A 46 -7.65 7.30 -7.21
C ILE A 46 -7.14 5.92 -7.65
N THR A 47 -6.16 5.90 -8.53
CA THR A 47 -5.34 4.71 -8.83
C THR A 47 -3.90 4.95 -8.42
N GLU A 48 -3.24 3.93 -7.92
CA GLU A 48 -1.89 3.99 -7.34
C GLU A 48 -1.04 2.88 -7.96
N ILE A 49 0.18 3.25 -8.39
CA ILE A 49 1.25 2.30 -8.69
C ILE A 49 2.45 2.72 -7.85
N GLU A 50 2.83 1.89 -6.89
CA GLU A 50 4.08 2.04 -6.16
C GLU A 50 5.10 1.02 -6.64
N VAL A 51 6.33 1.47 -6.83
CA VAL A 51 7.45 0.64 -7.25
C VAL A 51 8.47 0.61 -6.13
N GLY A 52 9.10 -0.54 -5.93
CA GLY A 52 9.97 -0.71 -4.79
C GLY A 52 10.77 -1.99 -4.78
N THR A 53 11.37 -2.27 -3.63
CA THR A 53 12.17 -3.46 -3.38
C THR A 53 11.75 -4.13 -2.09
N TYR A 54 12.20 -5.37 -1.91
CA TYR A 54 12.06 -6.07 -0.64
C TYR A 54 13.35 -6.79 -0.26
N SER A 55 13.54 -6.99 1.05
CA SER A 55 14.61 -7.80 1.63
C SER A 55 14.02 -8.93 2.47
N VAL A 56 14.82 -9.98 2.69
CA VAL A 56 14.45 -11.10 3.58
C VAL A 56 15.62 -11.35 4.52
N THR A 57 15.37 -11.26 5.83
CA THR A 57 16.36 -11.48 6.90
C THR A 57 15.76 -12.40 7.96
N GLY A 58 16.08 -13.69 7.91
CA GLY A 58 15.42 -14.68 8.77
C GLY A 58 13.93 -14.77 8.44
N ASP A 59 13.08 -14.63 9.46
CA ASP A 59 11.62 -14.63 9.33
C ASP A 59 11.03 -13.24 9.02
N VAL A 60 11.90 -12.25 8.79
CA VAL A 60 11.53 -10.87 8.53
C VAL A 60 11.57 -10.57 7.04
N ILE A 61 10.49 -9.99 6.53
CA ILE A 61 10.40 -9.42 5.18
C ILE A 61 10.13 -7.92 5.32
N GLU A 62 10.95 -7.09 4.69
CA GLU A 62 10.76 -5.64 4.64
C GLU A 62 10.54 -5.22 3.19
N LEU A 63 9.50 -4.43 2.94
CA LEU A 63 9.17 -3.88 1.63
C LEU A 63 9.11 -2.36 1.72
N GLU A 64 9.80 -1.70 0.80
CA GLU A 64 9.79 -0.25 0.66
C GLU A 64 9.34 0.08 -0.76
N LEU A 65 8.22 0.80 -0.87
CA LEU A 65 7.60 1.16 -2.13
C LEU A 65 7.24 2.65 -2.15
N SER A 66 7.23 3.24 -3.34
CA SER A 66 6.82 4.63 -3.53
C SER A 66 6.28 4.87 -4.92
N THR A 67 5.28 5.74 -5.04
CA THR A 67 4.84 6.25 -6.35
C THR A 67 5.90 7.16 -6.99
N ARG A 68 6.88 7.64 -6.22
CA ARG A 68 7.97 8.52 -6.67
C ARG A 68 9.10 7.74 -7.36
N ALA A 69 9.12 6.42 -7.25
CA ALA A 69 10.16 5.56 -7.80
C ALA A 69 9.76 4.97 -9.17
N ASP A 70 9.39 5.83 -10.13
CA ASP A 70 8.80 5.42 -11.43
C ASP A 70 7.40 4.77 -11.30
N GLY A 71 6.68 5.15 -10.24
CA GLY A 71 5.28 4.79 -10.04
C GLY A 71 4.30 5.77 -10.67
N SER A 72 3.03 5.68 -10.29
CA SER A 72 1.96 6.48 -10.87
C SER A 72 0.84 6.78 -9.88
N ILE A 73 0.22 7.94 -10.04
CA ILE A 73 -1.08 8.27 -9.43
C ILE A 73 -2.01 8.74 -10.54
N GLY A 74 -3.18 8.10 -10.63
CA GLY A 74 -4.27 8.53 -11.50
C GLY A 74 -5.39 9.13 -10.66
N LEU A 75 -5.91 10.28 -11.08
CA LEU A 75 -6.98 11.00 -10.40
C LEU A 75 -8.21 11.05 -11.29
N ALA A 76 -9.35 10.57 -10.79
CA ALA A 76 -10.65 10.83 -11.40
C ALA A 76 -10.97 12.34 -11.35
N PRO A 77 -11.87 12.86 -12.21
CA PRO A 77 -12.18 14.30 -12.28
C PRO A 77 -12.61 14.94 -10.96
N THR A 78 -13.15 14.16 -10.03
CA THR A 78 -13.65 14.62 -8.72
C THR A 78 -12.77 14.17 -7.54
N ALA A 79 -11.64 13.50 -7.81
CA ALA A 79 -10.75 13.03 -6.76
C ALA A 79 -10.01 14.20 -6.09
N LYS A 80 -9.67 14.02 -4.81
CA LYS A 80 -8.75 14.95 -4.13
C LYS A 80 -7.36 14.84 -4.74
N GLU A 81 -6.64 15.95 -4.76
CA GLU A 81 -5.28 16.00 -5.27
C GLU A 81 -4.32 15.25 -4.34
N VAL A 82 -3.90 14.05 -4.77
CA VAL A 82 -2.82 13.25 -4.18
C VAL A 82 -1.71 13.16 -5.20
N THR A 83 -0.46 13.39 -4.78
CA THR A 83 0.70 13.50 -5.70
C THR A 83 1.88 12.62 -5.31
N ALA A 84 1.89 12.02 -4.11
CA ALA A 84 2.76 10.90 -3.78
C ALA A 84 2.22 10.06 -2.63
N LEU A 85 2.51 8.77 -2.69
CA LEU A 85 2.33 7.80 -1.63
C LEU A 85 3.62 6.99 -1.49
N ASP A 86 4.04 6.79 -0.24
CA ASP A 86 5.20 5.97 0.13
C ASP A 86 4.76 4.97 1.20
N ARG A 87 5.02 3.68 0.98
CA ARG A 87 4.66 2.60 1.91
C ARG A 87 5.90 1.83 2.37
N SER A 88 6.00 1.67 3.69
CA SER A 88 6.92 0.74 4.33
C SER A 88 6.09 -0.37 4.97
N TYR A 89 6.39 -1.62 4.61
CA TYR A 89 5.79 -2.81 5.21
C TYR A 89 6.87 -3.66 5.86
N ARG A 90 6.58 -4.17 7.05
CA ARG A 90 7.37 -5.18 7.72
C ARG A 90 6.49 -6.36 8.08
N ILE A 91 6.90 -7.56 7.67
CA ILE A 91 6.30 -8.82 8.08
C ILE A 91 7.33 -9.55 8.93
N ASP A 92 6.95 -9.90 10.15
CA ASP A 92 7.79 -10.61 11.12
C ASP A 92 6.99 -11.81 11.67
N GLY A 93 7.20 -12.99 11.07
CA GLY A 93 6.41 -14.18 11.35
C GLY A 93 4.90 -14.00 11.08
N ASP A 94 4.15 -13.77 12.16
CA ASP A 94 2.69 -13.59 12.13
C ASP A 94 2.24 -12.14 12.27
N GLU A 95 3.16 -11.19 12.46
CA GLU A 95 2.86 -9.76 12.52
C GLU A 95 3.14 -9.10 11.17
N LEU A 96 2.22 -8.25 10.71
CA LEU A 96 2.43 -7.32 9.61
C LEU A 96 2.21 -5.90 10.14
N SER A 97 3.25 -5.07 10.11
CA SER A 97 3.16 -3.65 10.40
C SER A 97 3.44 -2.81 9.17
N TYR A 98 2.84 -1.63 9.10
CA TYR A 98 3.10 -0.70 8.01
C TYR A 98 2.92 0.76 8.42
N SER A 99 3.59 1.64 7.68
CA SER A 99 3.34 3.07 7.64
C SER A 99 3.13 3.53 6.20
N LEU A 100 2.24 4.49 6.01
CA LEU A 100 1.97 5.16 4.74
C LEU A 100 2.15 6.66 4.92
N GLN A 101 3.04 7.23 4.13
CA GLN A 101 3.20 8.67 3.99
C GLN A 101 2.45 9.15 2.75
N MET A 102 1.88 10.35 2.83
CA MET A 102 1.10 10.93 1.76
C MET A 102 1.48 12.38 1.52
N ARG A 103 1.69 12.73 0.25
CA ARG A 103 1.74 14.12 -0.23
C ARG A 103 0.45 14.41 -0.96
N ALA A 104 -0.39 15.27 -0.38
CA ALA A 104 -1.71 15.57 -0.90
C ALA A 104 -2.18 16.95 -0.46
N VAL A 105 -3.12 17.54 -1.21
CA VAL A 105 -3.87 18.76 -0.84
C VAL A 105 -2.98 19.92 -0.36
N GLY A 106 -1.88 20.14 -1.08
CA GLY A 106 -0.90 21.20 -0.80
C GLY A 106 0.05 20.94 0.38
N GLN A 107 -0.04 19.78 1.03
CA GLN A 107 0.83 19.41 2.14
C GLN A 107 2.08 18.66 1.65
N PRO A 108 3.25 18.82 2.32
CA PRO A 108 4.43 18.01 2.04
C PRO A 108 4.19 16.53 2.38
N LEU A 109 5.06 15.65 1.87
CA LEU A 109 5.05 14.23 2.20
C LEU A 109 5.23 14.06 3.72
N GLN A 110 4.25 13.44 4.37
CA GLN A 110 4.25 13.20 5.81
C GLN A 110 3.36 12.00 6.14
N ASP A 111 3.45 11.53 7.39
CA ASP A 111 2.67 10.39 7.86
C ASP A 111 1.17 10.61 7.72
N HIS A 112 0.49 9.62 7.16
CA HIS A 112 -0.96 9.61 7.04
C HIS A 112 -1.59 8.43 7.78
N LEU A 113 -1.01 7.22 7.65
CA LEU A 113 -1.52 6.01 8.28
C LEU A 113 -0.37 5.16 8.85
N ALA A 114 -0.67 4.43 9.91
CA ALA A 114 0.13 3.31 10.37
C ALA A 114 -0.78 2.26 11.02
N ALA A 115 -0.43 0.98 10.91
CA ALA A 115 -1.18 -0.10 11.57
C ALA A 115 -0.31 -1.34 11.83
N VAL A 116 -0.83 -2.20 12.70
CA VAL A 116 -0.29 -3.53 13.00
C VAL A 116 -1.41 -4.56 12.85
N LEU A 117 -1.15 -5.62 12.11
CA LEU A 117 -2.06 -6.71 11.77
C LEU A 117 -1.43 -8.03 12.20
N HIS A 118 -2.27 -9.01 12.53
CA HIS A 118 -1.83 -10.35 12.89
C HIS A 118 -2.47 -11.39 12.00
N ARG A 119 -1.70 -12.41 11.61
CA ARG A 119 -2.16 -13.55 10.82
C ARG A 119 -3.38 -14.20 11.48
N GLN A 120 -4.43 -14.39 10.70
CA GLN A 120 -5.60 -15.16 11.12
C GLN A 120 -5.38 -16.64 10.82
N ARG A 121 -5.88 -17.52 11.71
CA ARG A 121 -5.81 -18.97 11.55
C ARG A 121 -6.85 -19.50 10.57
#